data_AF-A0AAD4K830-F1
#
_entry.id   AF-A0AAD4K830-F1
#
_cell.length_a   1.000
_cell.length_b   1.000
_cell.length_c   1.000
_cell.angle_alpha   90.00
_cell.angle_beta   90.00
_cell.angle_gamma   90.00
#
_symmetry.space_group_name_H-M   'P 1'
#
loop_
_entity.id
_entity.type
_entity.pdbx_description
1 polymer ?
#
loop_
_entity_poly.entity_id
_entity_poly.type
_entity_poly.pdbx_seq_one_letter_code
_entity_poly.pdbx_strand_id
1 'polypeptide(L)'
;MDVGTIIKRVHNEYYTCVNELLADMRLVISNCFTFNRPGEVVYRKGMQLEKFFLRILAQLPYGPEYRSARDPRAGRSPPPTEK
;
A
#
# COMPACT_ATOMS: atom_id res chain seq x y z
N MET A 1 4.97 -5.58 3.97
CA MET A 1 4.61 -4.24 3.46
C MET A 1 4.78 -3.24 4.59
N ASP A 2 5.28 -2.04 4.29
CA ASP A 2 5.51 -0.95 5.24
C ASP A 2 5.35 0.40 4.53
N VAL A 3 5.10 1.47 5.29
CA VAL A 3 4.84 2.80 4.74
C VAL A 3 6.03 3.35 3.96
N GLY A 4 7.27 3.06 4.37
CA GLY A 4 8.48 3.50 3.67
C GLY A 4 8.57 2.88 2.27
N THR A 5 8.26 1.60 2.14
CA THR A 5 8.15 0.91 0.85
C THR A 5 7.01 1.49 -0.01
N ILE A 6 5.84 1.78 0.57
CA ILE A 6 4.71 2.38 -0.16
C ILE A 6 5.09 3.77 -0.70
N ILE A 7 5.73 4.61 0.11
CA ILE A 7 6.22 5.94 -0.29
C ILE A 7 7.20 5.81 -1.46
N LYS A 8 8.18 4.89 -1.39
CA LYS A 8 9.10 4.63 -2.49
C LYS A 8 8.36 4.19 -3.76
N ARG A 9 7.35 3.31 -3.63
CA ARG A 9 6.54 2.87 -4.76
C ARG A 9 5.77 4.02 -5.40
N VAL A 10 5.19 4.94 -4.62
CA VAL A 10 4.53 6.14 -5.13
C VAL A 10 5.52 7.03 -5.91
N HIS A 11 6.68 7.35 -5.32
CA HIS A 11 7.66 8.22 -5.96
C HIS A 11 8.24 7.64 -7.26
N ASN A 12 8.28 6.32 -7.38
CA ASN A 12 8.78 5.63 -8.57
C ASN A 12 7.67 5.21 -9.54
N GLU A 13 6.47 5.79 -9.43
CA GLU A 13 5.31 5.51 -10.31
C GLU A 13 5.01 4.00 -10.41
N TYR A 14 5.16 3.28 -9.30
CA TYR A 14 5.07 1.83 -9.29
C TYR A 14 3.65 1.30 -9.45
N TYR A 15 2.67 2.03 -8.92
CA TYR A 15 1.28 1.63 -8.95
C TYR A 15 0.63 2.04 -10.26
N THR A 16 -0.05 1.08 -10.89
CA THR A 16 -0.81 1.30 -12.12
C THR A 16 -2.18 1.91 -11.85
N CYS A 17 -2.73 1.70 -10.64
CA CYS A 17 -3.99 2.28 -10.19
C CYS A 17 -3.97 2.49 -8.67
N VAL A 18 -4.82 3.38 -8.16
CA VAL A 18 -4.94 3.72 -6.74
C VAL A 18 -5.25 2.48 -5.91
N ASN A 19 -6.05 1.56 -6.45
CA ASN A 19 -6.44 0.34 -5.75
C ASN A 19 -5.26 -0.54 -5.33
N GLU A 20 -4.15 -0.55 -6.09
CA GLU A 20 -2.93 -1.27 -5.72
C GLU A 20 -2.25 -0.63 -4.50
N LEU A 21 -2.18 0.71 -4.47
CA LEU A 21 -1.70 1.44 -3.30
C LEU A 21 -2.59 1.20 -2.07
N LEU A 22 -3.92 1.21 -2.28
CA LEU A 22 -4.87 0.95 -1.19
C LEU A 22 -4.73 -0.47 -0.64
N ALA A 23 -4.47 -1.46 -1.49
CA ALA A 23 -4.24 -2.83 -1.08
C ALA A 23 -2.98 -2.95 -0.18
N ASP A 24 -1.89 -2.29 -0.56
CA ASP A 24 -0.67 -2.29 0.25
C ASP A 24 -0.87 -1.58 1.60
N MET A 25 -1.58 -0.45 1.64
CA MET A 25 -1.93 0.24 2.89
C MET A 25 -2.81 -0.63 3.79
N ARG A 26 -3.82 -1.31 3.24
CA ARG A 26 -4.66 -2.26 3.97
C ARG A 26 -3.85 -3.42 4.53
N LEU A 27 -2.86 -3.92 3.78
CA LEU A 27 -1.97 -4.98 4.24
C LEU A 27 -1.12 -4.53 5.45
N VAL A 28 -0.61 -3.29 5.46
CA VAL A 28 0.10 -2.73 6.63
C VAL A 28 -0.80 -2.71 7.86
N ILE A 29 -2.04 -2.21 7.72
CA ILE A 29 -3.01 -2.12 8.82
C ILE A 29 -3.43 -3.51 9.30
N SER A 30 -3.76 -4.41 8.36
CA SER A 30 -4.16 -5.79 8.69
C SER A 30 -3.06 -6.52 9.44
N ASN A 31 -1.81 -6.43 8.98
CA ASN A 31 -0.68 -7.05 9.66
C ASN A 31 -0.47 -6.46 11.06
N CYS A 32 -0.72 -5.15 11.25
CA CYS A 32 -0.69 -4.54 12.58
C CYS A 32 -1.68 -5.24 13.52
N PHE A 33 -2.91 -5.51 13.08
CA PHE A 33 -3.91 -6.19 13.91
C PHE A 33 -3.68 -7.70 14.03
N THR A 34 -3.07 -8.34 13.04
CA THR A 34 -2.73 -9.77 13.09
C THR A 34 -1.60 -10.06 14.09
N PHE A 35 -0.57 -9.22 14.13
CA PHE A 35 0.64 -9.50 14.91
C PHE A 35 0.67 -8.85 16.29
N ASN A 36 -0.18 -7.86 16.56
CA ASN A 36 -0.21 -7.15 17.84
C ASN A 36 -1.53 -7.42 18.56
N ARG A 37 -1.48 -7.58 19.89
CA ARG A 37 -2.66 -7.92 20.68
C ARG A 37 -3.55 -6.69 20.90
N PRO A 38 -4.89 -6.88 20.97
CA PRO A 38 -5.78 -5.79 21.37
C PRO A 38 -5.33 -5.16 22.70
N GLY A 39 -5.27 -3.83 22.74
CA GLY A 39 -4.85 -3.06 23.91
C GLY A 39 -3.36 -2.71 23.96
N GLU A 40 -2.50 -3.36 23.18
CA GLU A 40 -1.10 -2.96 23.06
C GLU A 40 -0.95 -1.58 22.41
N VAL A 41 0.15 -0.88 22.71
CA VAL A 41 0.42 0.45 22.16
C VAL A 41 0.40 0.41 20.63
N VAL A 42 1.02 -0.59 20.03
CA VAL A 42 1.08 -0.73 18.56
C VAL A 42 -0.31 -0.96 17.98
N TYR A 43 -1.13 -1.84 18.56
CA TYR A 43 -2.52 -2.07 18.13
C TYR A 43 -3.35 -0.77 18.18
N ARG A 44 -3.24 -0.01 19.28
CA ARG A 44 -3.94 1.28 19.43
C ARG A 44 -3.48 2.32 18.40
N LYS A 45 -2.20 2.33 18.04
CA LYS A 45 -1.68 3.17 16.96
C LYS A 45 -2.19 2.71 15.59
N GLY A 46 -2.31 1.40 15.36
CA GLY A 46 -2.96 0.83 14.17
C GLY A 46 -4.39 1.32 13.99
N MET A 47 -5.20 1.33 15.05
CA MET A 47 -6.57 1.87 15.01
C MET A 47 -6.62 3.37 14.67
N GLN A 48 -5.70 4.17 15.22
CA GLN A 48 -5.61 5.60 14.90
C GLN A 48 -5.24 5.82 13.43
N LEU A 49 -4.30 5.02 12.91
CA LEU A 49 -3.90 5.07 11.51
C LEU A 49 -5.04 4.65 10.58
N GLU A 50 -5.76 3.58 10.88
CA GLU A 50 -6.92 3.13 10.09
C GLU A 50 -8.00 4.21 10.02
N LYS A 51 -8.33 4.84 11.16
CA LYS A 51 -9.29 5.96 11.19
C LYS A 51 -8.82 7.15 10.35
N PHE A 52 -7.53 7.45 10.37
CA PHE A 52 -6.97 8.49 9.49
C PHE A 52 -7.07 8.08 8.01
N PHE A 53 -6.68 6.86 7.68
CA PHE A 53 -6.74 6.33 6.32
C PHE A 53 -8.16 6.36 5.73
N LEU A 54 -9.18 5.95 6.49
CA LEU A 54 -10.58 6.02 6.06
C LEU A 54 -11.05 7.47 5.76
N ARG A 55 -10.58 8.46 6.52
CA ARG A 55 -10.89 9.88 6.24
C ARG A 55 -10.26 10.36 4.94
N ILE A 56 -9.04 9.89 4.63
CA ILE A 56 -8.39 10.21 3.35
C ILE A 56 -9.09 9.51 2.19
N LEU A 57 -9.51 8.25 2.36
CA LEU A 57 -10.28 7.53 1.34
C LEU A 57 -11.59 8.25 0.98
N ALA A 58 -12.28 8.82 1.96
CA ALA A 58 -13.49 9.61 1.74
C ALA A 58 -13.26 10.91 0.93
N GLN A 59 -12.00 11.36 0.82
CA GLN A 59 -11.60 12.55 0.06
C GLN A 59 -11.05 12.21 -1.32
N LEU A 60 -11.06 10.94 -1.73
CA LEU A 60 -10.59 10.57 -3.06
C LEU A 60 -11.40 11.30 -4.14
N PRO A 61 -10.74 11.78 -5.20
CA PRO A 61 -11.43 12.45 -6.30
C PRO A 61 -12.49 11.53 -6.92
N TYR A 62 -13.65 12.11 -7.23
CA TYR A 62 -14.67 11.42 -8.01
C TYR A 62 -14.33 11.49 -9.49
N GLY A 63 -14.60 10.42 -10.23
CA GLY A 63 -14.42 10.36 -11.68
C GLY A 63 -13.83 9.03 -12.16
N PRO A 64 -13.64 8.88 -13.48
CA PRO A 64 -12.97 7.72 -14.03
C PRO A 64 -11.52 7.67 -13.56
N GLU A 65 -11.09 6.48 -13.13
CA GLU A 65 -9.70 6.23 -12.80
C GLU A 65 -8.88 6.03 -14.09
N TYR A 66 -7.78 6.78 -14.22
CA TYR A 66 -6.84 6.62 -15.32
C TYR A 66 -5.65 5.77 -14.85
N ARG A 67 -5.43 4.65 -15.54
CA ARG A 67 -4.29 3.77 -15.24
C ARG A 67 -2.99 4.41 -15.70
N SER A 68 -1.94 4.28 -14.89
CA SER A 68 -0.58 4.60 -15.32
C SER A 68 -0.13 3.62 -16.39
N ALA A 69 0.48 4.14 -17.46
CA ALA A 69 1.02 3.34 -18.57
C ALA A 69 2.36 2.66 -18.21
N ARG A 70 3.00 3.05 -17.10
CA ARG A 70 4.22 2.42 -16.59
C ARG A 70 3.82 1.27 -15.67
N ASP A 71 4.04 0.03 -16.11
CA ASP A 71 4.07 -1.12 -15.22
C ASP A 71 5.52 -1.54 -14.96
N PRO A 72 6.14 -1.14 -13.83
CA PRO A 72 7.48 -1.56 -13.49
C PRO A 72 7.63 -3.06 -13.22
N ARG A 73 6.53 -3.83 -13.18
CA ARG A 73 6.55 -5.30 -13.12
C ARG A 73 6.70 -5.93 -14.51
N ALA A 74 6.36 -5.21 -15.58
CA ALA A 74 6.47 -5.70 -16.96
C ALA A 74 7.93 -5.87 -17.45
N GLY A 75 8.92 -5.36 -16.71
CA GLY A 75 10.33 -5.35 -17.11
C GLY A 75 11.29 -6.19 -16.26
N ARG A 76 10.83 -7.00 -15.29
CA ARG A 76 11.73 -7.89 -14.53
C ARG A 76 11.60 -9.33 -15.02
N SER A 77 12.28 -9.65 -16.11
CA SER A 77 12.67 -11.03 -16.38
C SER A 77 13.49 -11.54 -15.17
N PRO A 78 13.27 -12.76 -14.67
CA PRO A 78 14.16 -13.32 -13.67
C PRO A 78 15.58 -13.36 -14.23
N PRO A 79 16.62 -13.08 -13.43
CA PRO A 79 17.99 -13.28 -13.87
C PRO A 79 18.14 -14.74 -14.32
N PRO A 80 18.82 -15.02 -15.45
CA PRO A 80 19.09 -16.39 -15.86
C PRO A 80 19.85 -17.09 -14.74
N THR A 81 19.30 -18.18 -14.21
CA THR A 81 20.06 -19.10 -13.36
C THR A 81 21.24 -19.62 -14.18
N GLU A 82 22.45 -19.18 -13.85
CA GLU A 82 23.68 -19.85 -14.29
C GLU A 82 23.66 -21.31 -13.76
N LYS A 83 23.85 -22.25 -14.67
CA LYS A 83 24.15 -23.65 -14.38
C LYS A 83 25.64 -23.84 -14.27
#